data_AF-A0A952SIN0-F1
#
_entry.id   AF-A0A952SIN0-F1
#
_cell.length_a   1.000
_cell.length_b   1.000
_cell.length_c   1.000
_cell.angle_alpha   90.00
_cell.angle_beta   90.00
_cell.angle_gamma   90.00
#
_symmetry.space_group_name_H-M   'P 1'
#
loop_
_entity.id
_entity.type
_entity.pdbx_description
1 polymer ?
#
loop_
_entity_poly.entity_id
_entity_poly.type
_entity_poly.pdbx_seq_one_letter_code
_entity_poly.pdbx_strand_id
1 'polypeptide(L)'
;MPISNGSQNDLPEPGSTAIVWGQHKGAVGETVTLLQKFGLRIVERSRLQQVFEEQKIRLTYSTDDAQILKIGKILGADSIVFVETEASSSQRSGAFVNQYGGAAQSETITNISVAIRGVNVESGEVMWTGTSHYPQAINNPEAGIIYLTRSAVMRGLCPAGGWKNEDEGCDWDKAFGTGVIGFKAENKSTHQGRQLVVVTVMPNSPAEQAGLTVGDVILSCNGKSGFQTMGQFLLACKAERGQPLILQAKRGDKLTTISATAVSRTDVQK
;
A
#
# COMPACT_ATOMS: atom_id res chain seq x y z
N MET A 1 -19.23 -7.52 8.07
CA MET A 1 -18.07 -7.04 7.27
C MET A 1 -18.11 -5.52 7.29
N PRO A 2 -16.98 -4.82 7.31
CA PRO A 2 -16.98 -3.37 7.29
C PRO A 2 -17.27 -2.85 5.89
N ILE A 3 -17.94 -1.72 5.84
CA ILE A 3 -18.14 -0.98 4.60
C ILE A 3 -16.88 -0.14 4.41
N SER A 4 -16.20 -0.32 3.29
CA SER A 4 -14.92 0.32 3.03
C SER A 4 -14.83 0.86 1.60
N ASN A 5 -14.19 2.01 1.44
CA ASN A 5 -14.00 2.67 0.15
C ASN A 5 -12.57 3.22 0.05
N GLY A 6 -12.12 3.53 -1.17
CA GLY A 6 -10.83 4.15 -1.37
C GLY A 6 -10.66 4.70 -2.78
N SER A 7 -9.68 5.58 -2.92
CA SER A 7 -9.28 6.16 -4.20
C SER A 7 -7.78 6.43 -4.19
N GLN A 8 -7.17 6.38 -5.36
CA GLN A 8 -5.78 6.79 -5.54
C GLN A 8 -5.58 7.43 -6.90
N ASN A 9 -4.77 8.47 -6.92
CA ASN A 9 -4.26 9.09 -8.13
C ASN A 9 -2.86 8.57 -8.47
N ASP A 10 -2.04 8.34 -7.44
CA ASP A 10 -0.70 7.78 -7.57
C ASP A 10 -0.37 6.86 -6.39
N LEU A 11 0.41 5.80 -6.67
CA LEU A 11 0.89 4.90 -5.65
C LEU A 11 2.20 5.42 -5.06
N PRO A 12 2.40 5.34 -3.73
CA PRO A 12 3.69 5.67 -3.14
C PRO A 12 4.78 4.81 -3.78
N GLU A 13 5.85 5.45 -4.25
CA GLU A 13 6.97 4.73 -4.80
C GLU A 13 7.59 3.82 -3.72
N PRO A 14 7.79 2.52 -3.98
CA PRO A 14 8.49 1.67 -3.03
C PRO A 14 9.89 2.21 -2.73
N GLY A 15 10.28 2.21 -1.45
CA GLY A 15 11.49 2.85 -0.96
C GLY A 15 11.34 4.34 -0.65
N SER A 16 10.20 4.96 -0.99
CA SER A 16 9.84 6.28 -0.49
C SER A 16 9.71 6.27 1.04
N THR A 17 10.01 7.40 1.63
CA THR A 17 9.97 7.64 3.07
C THR A 17 8.60 8.18 3.43
N ALA A 18 7.92 7.55 4.38
CA ALA A 18 6.63 8.00 4.88
C ALA A 18 6.65 8.24 6.38
N ILE A 19 5.94 9.26 6.81
CA ILE A 19 5.58 9.49 8.21
C ILE A 19 4.14 9.03 8.40
N VAL A 20 3.88 8.20 9.41
CA VAL A 20 2.51 7.86 9.80
C VAL A 20 2.11 8.70 11.00
N TRP A 21 1.06 9.50 10.85
CA TRP A 21 0.57 10.43 11.86
C TRP A 21 -0.85 10.09 12.27
N GLY A 22 -1.09 9.87 13.56
CA GLY A 22 -2.41 9.54 14.09
C GLY A 22 -2.41 9.39 15.60
N GLN A 23 -3.60 9.46 16.21
CA GLN A 23 -3.74 9.41 17.67
C GLN A 23 -3.74 7.97 18.21
N HIS A 24 -4.46 7.08 17.53
CA HIS A 24 -4.65 5.72 17.99
C HIS A 24 -3.42 4.85 17.69
N LYS A 25 -2.70 4.42 18.74
CA LYS A 25 -1.44 3.66 18.62
C LYS A 25 -1.61 2.37 17.80
N GLY A 26 -2.71 1.66 18.01
CA GLY A 26 -3.04 0.45 17.26
C GLY A 26 -3.19 0.69 15.75
N ALA A 27 -4.01 1.66 15.36
CA ALA A 27 -4.20 2.03 13.96
C ALA A 27 -2.88 2.50 13.31
N VAL A 28 -2.13 3.37 13.99
CA VAL A 28 -0.80 3.80 13.50
C VAL A 28 0.13 2.60 13.30
N GLY A 29 0.20 1.67 14.25
CA GLY A 29 1.04 0.47 14.15
C GLY A 29 0.65 -0.46 13.00
N GLU A 30 -0.65 -0.68 12.78
CA GLU A 30 -1.14 -1.49 11.65
C GLU A 30 -0.84 -0.82 10.31
N THR A 31 -1.04 0.51 10.20
CA THR A 31 -0.70 1.28 9.00
C THR A 31 0.81 1.20 8.70
N VAL A 32 1.67 1.40 9.70
CA VAL A 32 3.12 1.26 9.57
C VAL A 32 3.48 -0.13 9.03
N THR A 33 2.91 -1.18 9.63
CA THR A 33 3.18 -2.57 9.25
C THR A 33 2.80 -2.83 7.79
N LEU A 34 1.64 -2.35 7.35
CA LEU A 34 1.18 -2.55 5.97
C LEU A 34 2.04 -1.75 4.98
N LEU A 35 2.31 -0.47 5.24
CA LEU A 35 3.15 0.34 4.35
C LEU A 35 4.57 -0.22 4.20
N GLN A 36 5.15 -0.78 5.27
CA GLN A 36 6.43 -1.48 5.19
C GLN A 36 6.34 -2.75 4.32
N LYS A 37 5.25 -3.51 4.40
CA LYS A 37 5.02 -4.66 3.50
C LYS A 37 4.89 -4.22 2.03
N PHE A 38 4.39 -3.01 1.77
CA PHE A 38 4.39 -2.37 0.45
C PHE A 38 5.74 -1.75 0.06
N GLY A 39 6.76 -1.86 0.92
CA GLY A 39 8.13 -1.44 0.62
C GLY A 39 8.46 0.01 0.98
N LEU A 40 7.58 0.73 1.69
CA LEU A 40 7.87 2.09 2.15
C LEU A 40 8.82 2.06 3.37
N ARG A 41 9.70 3.06 3.45
CA ARG A 41 10.55 3.31 4.63
C ARG A 41 9.80 4.21 5.59
N ILE A 42 9.60 3.76 6.82
CA ILE A 42 8.84 4.53 7.81
C ILE A 42 9.78 5.31 8.71
N VAL A 43 9.52 6.61 8.86
CA VAL A 43 10.21 7.44 9.85
C VAL A 43 9.73 7.07 11.24
N GLU A 44 10.67 6.81 12.14
CA GLU A 44 10.37 6.41 13.50
C GLU A 44 9.81 7.60 14.32
N ARG A 45 8.88 7.30 15.23
CA ARG A 45 8.10 8.29 16.00
C ARG A 45 8.94 9.12 16.98
N SER A 46 9.93 8.54 17.64
CA SER A 46 10.86 9.28 18.50
C SER A 46 11.66 10.32 17.71
N ARG A 47 12.07 10.00 16.48
CA ARG A 47 12.73 10.98 15.59
C ARG A 47 11.81 12.15 15.24
N LEU A 48 10.53 11.86 15.00
CA LEU A 48 9.52 12.90 14.80
C LEU A 48 9.40 13.79 16.05
N GLN A 49 9.25 13.17 17.22
CA GLN A 49 9.10 13.88 18.49
C GLN A 49 10.30 14.78 18.82
N GLN A 50 11.52 14.30 18.56
CA GLN A 50 12.73 15.10 18.72
C GLN A 50 12.68 16.39 17.89
N VAL A 51 12.27 16.29 16.61
CA VAL A 51 12.16 17.47 15.73
C VAL A 51 11.06 18.42 16.22
N PHE A 52 9.94 17.92 16.75
CA PHE A 52 8.92 18.79 17.36
C PHE A 52 9.47 19.61 18.52
N GLU A 53 10.23 18.97 19.40
CA GLU A 53 10.86 19.60 20.57
C GLU A 53 11.90 20.65 20.15
N GLU A 54 12.77 20.32 19.19
CA GLU A 54 13.78 21.23 18.63
C GLU A 54 13.15 22.47 17.97
N GLN A 55 12.07 22.28 17.21
CA GLN A 55 11.36 23.37 16.53
C GLN A 55 10.45 24.18 17.47
N LYS A 56 10.39 23.83 18.77
CA LYS A 56 9.48 24.43 19.77
C LYS A 56 8.02 24.44 19.32
N ILE A 57 7.62 23.47 18.50
CA ILE A 57 6.26 23.37 18.00
C ILE A 57 5.39 22.79 19.11
N ARG A 58 4.48 23.60 19.65
CA ARG A 58 3.43 23.11 20.55
C ARG A 58 2.37 22.42 19.70
N LEU A 59 2.35 21.09 19.77
CA LEU A 59 1.28 20.27 19.22
C LEU A 59 -0.01 20.51 20.02
N THR A 60 -0.82 21.45 19.59
CA THR A 60 -2.23 21.50 19.98
C THR A 60 -3.01 20.52 19.09
N TYR A 61 -3.82 19.67 19.70
CA TYR A 61 -4.54 18.57 19.03
C TYR A 61 -5.53 19.01 17.93
N SER A 62 -5.82 20.32 17.81
CA SER A 62 -6.36 20.92 16.59
C SER A 62 -5.19 21.22 15.63
N THR A 63 -4.67 20.19 14.98
CA THR A 63 -3.54 20.30 14.06
C THR A 63 -3.91 21.09 12.81
N ASP A 64 -3.04 22.02 12.44
CA ASP A 64 -2.95 22.54 11.08
C ASP A 64 -2.05 21.54 10.31
N ASP A 65 -2.61 20.75 9.39
CA ASP A 65 -1.90 19.74 8.59
C ASP A 65 -0.59 20.32 7.97
N ALA A 66 -0.57 21.64 7.76
CA ALA A 66 0.60 22.42 7.37
C ALA A 66 1.83 22.26 8.29
N GLN A 67 1.65 22.19 9.62
CA GLN A 67 2.77 22.02 10.56
C GLN A 67 3.40 20.64 10.43
N ILE A 68 2.57 19.61 10.25
CA ILE A 68 3.00 18.23 10.08
C ILE A 68 3.73 18.08 8.74
N LEU A 69 3.22 18.69 7.66
CA LEU A 69 3.90 18.74 6.36
C LEU A 69 5.26 19.43 6.45
N LYS A 70 5.37 20.55 7.17
CA LYS A 70 6.65 21.23 7.40
C LYS A 70 7.68 20.32 8.07
N ILE A 71 7.25 19.51 9.02
CA ILE A 71 8.13 18.54 9.69
C ILE A 71 8.49 17.38 8.76
N GLY A 72 7.55 16.94 7.94
CA GLY A 72 7.82 16.00 6.84
C GLY A 72 8.96 16.49 5.95
N LYS A 73 8.94 17.77 5.55
CA LYS A 73 10.01 18.39 4.76
C LYS A 73 11.36 18.36 5.50
N ILE A 74 11.39 18.73 6.79
CA ILE A 74 12.61 18.73 7.60
C ILE A 74 13.21 17.31 7.72
N LEU A 75 12.35 16.30 7.87
CA LEU A 75 12.77 14.91 8.01
C LEU A 75 13.07 14.22 6.68
N GLY A 76 12.85 14.90 5.54
CA GLY A 76 13.03 14.34 4.21
C GLY A 76 12.06 13.19 3.93
N ALA A 77 10.83 13.28 4.44
CA ALA A 77 9.77 12.35 4.10
C ALA A 77 9.16 12.74 2.75
N ASP A 78 8.87 11.75 1.90
CA ASP A 78 8.21 11.95 0.62
C ASP A 78 6.69 12.12 0.81
N SER A 79 6.14 11.46 1.84
CA SER A 79 4.71 11.50 2.14
C SER A 79 4.39 11.47 3.63
N ILE A 80 3.21 11.96 3.98
CA ILE A 80 2.62 11.82 5.30
C ILE A 80 1.31 11.06 5.16
N VAL A 81 1.16 9.99 5.94
CA VAL A 81 -0.04 9.18 6.02
C VAL A 81 -0.77 9.54 7.31
N PHE A 82 -1.85 10.29 7.16
CA PHE A 82 -2.73 10.66 8.26
C PHE A 82 -3.71 9.54 8.55
N VAL A 83 -3.84 9.17 9.81
CA VAL A 83 -4.72 8.11 10.32
C VAL A 83 -5.66 8.72 11.36
N GLU A 84 -6.92 8.84 10.97
CA GLU A 84 -8.00 9.38 11.80
C GLU A 84 -8.93 8.24 12.22
N THR A 85 -9.22 8.17 13.50
CA THR A 85 -10.09 7.16 14.11
C THR A 85 -11.19 7.89 14.87
N GLU A 86 -12.44 7.61 14.55
CA GLU A 86 -13.58 8.11 15.32
C GLU A 86 -14.27 6.94 16.02
N ALA A 87 -14.57 7.13 17.30
CA ALA A 87 -15.27 6.15 18.11
C ALA A 87 -16.37 6.85 18.92
N SER A 88 -17.58 6.32 18.83
CA SER A 88 -18.74 6.81 19.59
C SER A 88 -19.41 5.64 20.30
N SER A 89 -19.37 5.66 21.63
CA SER A 89 -19.90 4.60 22.48
C SER A 89 -21.26 4.96 23.08
N SER A 90 -22.15 3.98 23.19
CA SER A 90 -23.42 4.08 23.89
C SER A 90 -23.67 2.84 24.74
N GLN A 91 -24.44 3.00 25.82
CA GLN A 91 -24.88 1.87 26.65
C GLN A 91 -26.20 1.31 26.11
N ARG A 92 -26.23 0.00 25.92
CA ARG A 92 -27.42 -0.77 25.59
C ARG A 92 -27.78 -1.63 26.79
N SER A 93 -28.87 -1.29 27.46
CA SER A 93 -29.37 -2.05 28.61
C SER A 93 -30.62 -2.84 28.24
N GLY A 94 -30.72 -4.07 28.74
CA GLY A 94 -31.88 -4.94 28.62
C GLY A 94 -32.14 -5.66 29.95
N ALA A 95 -33.42 -5.92 30.25
CA ALA A 95 -33.80 -6.70 31.42
C ALA A 95 -34.74 -7.82 30.98
N PHE A 96 -34.59 -8.99 31.58
CA PHE A 96 -35.49 -10.12 31.39
C PHE A 96 -35.98 -10.63 32.74
N VAL A 97 -37.19 -11.14 32.76
CA VAL A 97 -37.80 -11.79 33.92
C VAL A 97 -38.34 -13.14 33.47
N ASN A 98 -38.01 -14.19 34.20
CA ASN A 98 -38.53 -15.53 34.03
C ASN A 98 -39.10 -16.05 35.36
N GLN A 99 -39.64 -17.27 35.35
CA GLN A 99 -40.28 -17.87 36.53
C GLN A 99 -39.33 -18.09 37.73
N TYR A 100 -38.02 -17.97 37.55
CA TYR A 100 -37.00 -18.14 38.58
C TYR A 100 -36.39 -16.81 39.06
N GLY A 101 -36.81 -15.68 38.50
CA GLY A 101 -36.29 -14.35 38.83
C GLY A 101 -36.02 -13.49 37.58
N GLY A 102 -35.43 -12.31 37.79
CA GLY A 102 -35.06 -11.41 36.70
C GLY A 102 -33.60 -10.98 36.76
N ALA A 103 -33.03 -10.67 35.60
CA ALA A 103 -31.69 -10.11 35.48
C ALA A 103 -31.69 -8.94 34.50
N ALA A 104 -30.86 -7.94 34.80
CA ALA A 104 -30.56 -6.84 33.91
C ALA A 104 -29.13 -7.00 33.39
N GLN A 105 -28.95 -6.80 32.09
CA GLN A 105 -27.66 -6.75 31.42
C GLN A 105 -27.49 -5.38 30.77
N SER A 106 -26.29 -4.82 30.87
CA SER A 106 -25.91 -3.60 30.16
C SER A 106 -24.62 -3.86 29.41
N GLU A 107 -24.62 -3.57 28.12
CA GLU A 107 -23.47 -3.71 27.24
C GLU A 107 -23.12 -2.36 26.65
N THR A 108 -21.83 -2.04 26.62
CA THR A 108 -21.35 -0.86 25.88
C THR A 108 -21.11 -1.27 24.43
N ILE A 109 -21.80 -0.61 23.51
CA ILE A 109 -21.63 -0.78 22.07
C ILE A 109 -20.97 0.48 21.50
N THR A 110 -20.07 0.31 20.54
CA THR A 110 -19.28 1.40 19.98
C THR A 110 -19.35 1.39 18.46
N ASN A 111 -19.77 2.51 17.88
CA ASN A 111 -19.60 2.79 16.46
C ASN A 111 -18.16 3.25 16.23
N ILE A 112 -17.49 2.68 15.24
CA ILE A 112 -16.11 3.01 14.90
C ILE A 112 -15.98 3.26 13.40
N SER A 113 -15.20 4.27 13.05
CA SER A 113 -14.78 4.59 11.68
C SER A 113 -13.29 4.87 11.66
N VAL A 114 -12.65 4.55 10.54
CA VAL A 114 -11.25 4.86 10.27
C VAL A 114 -11.14 5.50 8.89
N ALA A 115 -10.46 6.63 8.83
CA ALA A 115 -10.11 7.33 7.60
C ALA A 115 -8.59 7.49 7.51
N ILE A 116 -8.03 7.20 6.35
CA ILE A 116 -6.60 7.26 6.09
C ILE A 116 -6.38 8.01 4.79
N ARG A 117 -5.43 8.95 4.78
CA ARG A 117 -5.00 9.65 3.57
C ARG A 117 -3.49 9.76 3.49
N GLY A 118 -2.93 9.46 2.32
CA GLY A 118 -1.53 9.71 2.01
C GLY A 118 -1.40 11.04 1.27
N VAL A 119 -0.59 11.94 1.80
CA VAL A 119 -0.36 13.29 1.27
C VAL A 119 1.09 13.43 0.84
N ASN A 120 1.33 13.94 -0.36
CA ASN A 120 2.67 14.27 -0.83
C ASN A 120 3.22 15.45 -0.01
N VAL A 121 4.42 15.31 0.55
CA VAL A 121 5.01 16.32 1.42
C VAL A 121 5.32 17.62 0.67
N GLU A 122 5.76 17.52 -0.58
CA GLU A 122 6.17 18.69 -1.36
C GLU A 122 5.00 19.50 -1.89
N SER A 123 4.03 18.84 -2.55
CA SER A 123 2.88 19.50 -3.17
C SER A 123 1.71 19.70 -2.20
N GLY A 124 1.62 18.92 -1.12
CA GLY A 124 0.46 18.90 -0.22
C GLY A 124 -0.77 18.19 -0.83
N GLU A 125 -0.63 17.56 -2.00
CA GLU A 125 -1.73 16.86 -2.66
C GLU A 125 -2.02 15.50 -2.01
N VAL A 126 -3.29 15.13 -1.97
CA VAL A 126 -3.73 13.81 -1.54
C VAL A 126 -3.49 12.82 -2.67
N MET A 127 -2.57 11.88 -2.44
CA MET A 127 -2.20 10.84 -3.41
C MET A 127 -3.20 9.67 -3.38
N TRP A 128 -3.64 9.31 -2.17
CA TRP A 128 -4.59 8.22 -1.96
C TRP A 128 -5.40 8.41 -0.68
N THR A 129 -6.60 7.82 -0.65
CA THR A 129 -7.50 7.82 0.49
C THR A 129 -8.14 6.47 0.68
N GLY A 130 -8.37 6.08 1.93
CA GLY A 130 -9.09 4.88 2.28
C GLY A 130 -9.96 5.12 3.51
N THR A 131 -11.19 4.63 3.48
CA THR A 131 -12.12 4.74 4.59
C THR A 131 -12.73 3.38 4.89
N SER A 132 -13.07 3.15 6.16
CA SER A 132 -13.79 1.96 6.57
C SER A 132 -14.58 2.21 7.86
N HIS A 133 -15.73 1.57 7.98
CA HIS A 133 -16.53 1.58 9.20
C HIS A 133 -17.36 0.30 9.31
N TYR A 134 -17.82 -0.04 10.52
CA TYR A 134 -18.82 -1.08 10.66
C TYR A 134 -20.23 -0.51 10.51
N PRO A 135 -21.14 -1.21 9.82
CA PRO A 135 -22.54 -0.78 9.69
C PRO A 135 -23.31 -0.86 11.01
N GLN A 136 -22.79 -1.57 12.01
CA GLN A 136 -23.39 -1.76 13.33
C GLN A 136 -22.33 -1.59 14.41
N ALA A 137 -22.73 -1.06 15.55
CA ALA A 137 -21.87 -0.89 16.70
C ALA A 137 -21.36 -2.24 17.24
N ILE A 138 -20.13 -2.27 17.75
CA ILE A 138 -19.47 -3.47 18.27
C ILE A 138 -19.09 -3.31 19.75
N ASN A 139 -18.91 -4.43 20.45
CA ASN A 139 -18.52 -4.45 21.86
C ASN A 139 -16.99 -4.56 22.08
N ASN A 140 -16.20 -4.73 21.02
CA ASN A 140 -14.74 -4.79 21.06
C ASN A 140 -14.11 -3.75 20.11
N PRO A 141 -14.13 -2.45 20.46
CA PRO A 141 -13.68 -1.37 19.58
C PRO A 141 -12.20 -1.46 19.21
N GLU A 142 -11.31 -1.91 20.11
CA GLU A 142 -9.87 -2.01 19.85
C GLU A 142 -9.56 -2.98 18.70
N ALA A 143 -10.10 -4.20 18.74
CA ALA A 143 -9.92 -5.16 17.67
C ALA A 143 -10.55 -4.66 16.35
N GLY A 144 -11.70 -4.00 16.46
CA GLY A 144 -12.38 -3.41 15.31
C GLY A 144 -11.55 -2.31 14.64
N ILE A 145 -10.90 -1.42 15.40
CA ILE A 145 -10.06 -0.35 14.85
C ILE A 145 -8.89 -0.92 14.06
N ILE A 146 -8.22 -1.97 14.55
CA ILE A 146 -7.13 -2.63 13.80
C ILE A 146 -7.65 -3.20 12.47
N TYR A 147 -8.80 -3.88 12.52
CA TYR A 147 -9.41 -4.47 11.33
C TYR A 147 -9.78 -3.41 10.30
N LEU A 148 -10.52 -2.38 10.71
CA LEU A 148 -10.89 -1.24 9.89
C LEU A 148 -9.65 -0.55 9.30
N THR A 149 -8.61 -0.32 10.10
CA THR A 149 -7.37 0.29 9.63
C THR A 149 -6.76 -0.51 8.47
N ARG A 150 -6.66 -1.84 8.61
CA ARG A 150 -6.16 -2.70 7.53
C ARG A 150 -7.00 -2.54 6.27
N SER A 151 -8.32 -2.56 6.40
CA SER A 151 -9.24 -2.43 5.28
C SER A 151 -9.11 -1.06 4.61
N ALA A 152 -9.03 0.03 5.37
CA ALA A 152 -8.81 1.37 4.86
C ALA A 152 -7.48 1.50 4.10
N VAL A 153 -6.36 1.00 4.64
CA VAL A 153 -5.06 1.04 3.93
C VAL A 153 -5.12 0.22 2.63
N MET A 154 -5.62 -1.01 2.71
CA MET A 154 -5.73 -1.89 1.54
C MET A 154 -6.67 -1.33 0.48
N ARG A 155 -7.73 -0.61 0.89
CA ARG A 155 -8.58 0.13 -0.03
C ARG A 155 -7.80 1.28 -0.65
N GLY A 156 -7.23 2.18 0.14
CA GLY A 156 -6.58 3.35 -0.41
C GLY A 156 -5.42 3.05 -1.37
N LEU A 157 -4.69 1.96 -1.16
CA LEU A 157 -3.59 1.54 -2.03
C LEU A 157 -4.00 0.63 -3.19
N CYS A 158 -5.30 0.35 -3.37
CA CYS A 158 -5.75 -0.44 -4.49
C CYS A 158 -6.00 0.45 -5.71
N PRO A 159 -5.37 0.17 -6.87
CA PRO A 159 -5.62 0.92 -8.09
C PRO A 159 -7.08 0.90 -8.52
N ALA A 160 -7.52 1.99 -9.15
CA ALA A 160 -8.84 2.07 -9.76
C ALA A 160 -9.09 0.89 -10.72
N GLY A 161 -10.22 0.21 -10.55
CA GLY A 161 -10.57 -1.00 -11.32
C GLY A 161 -9.95 -2.30 -10.81
N GLY A 162 -9.03 -2.24 -9.83
CA GLY A 162 -8.46 -3.38 -9.13
C GLY A 162 -9.36 -3.94 -8.03
N TRP A 163 -10.60 -3.48 -7.91
CA TRP A 163 -11.50 -3.92 -6.85
C TRP A 163 -12.08 -5.29 -7.15
N LYS A 164 -11.96 -6.20 -6.18
CA LYS A 164 -12.55 -7.55 -6.30
C LYS A 164 -14.07 -7.49 -6.07
N ASN A 165 -14.49 -6.91 -4.94
CA ASN A 165 -15.88 -6.82 -4.48
C ASN A 165 -16.11 -5.54 -3.61
N GLU A 166 -17.37 -5.24 -3.28
CA GLU A 166 -17.76 -4.23 -2.26
C GLU A 166 -17.29 -4.62 -0.84
N ASP A 167 -17.09 -5.92 -0.60
CA ASP A 167 -16.46 -6.48 0.59
C ASP A 167 -14.99 -6.78 0.30
N GLU A 168 -14.10 -6.01 0.93
CA GLU A 168 -12.65 -6.20 1.09
C GLU A 168 -11.92 -7.08 0.05
N GLY A 169 -11.24 -6.43 -0.90
CA GLY A 169 -10.25 -7.12 -1.73
C GLY A 169 -9.72 -6.26 -2.86
N CYS A 170 -8.39 -6.19 -2.96
CA CYS A 170 -7.72 -5.75 -4.18
C CYS A 170 -7.39 -6.99 -5.01
N ASP A 171 -7.94 -7.04 -6.22
CA ASP A 171 -7.52 -7.92 -7.30
C ASP A 171 -6.18 -7.38 -7.84
N TRP A 172 -5.09 -7.87 -7.24
CA TRP A 172 -3.74 -7.46 -7.61
C TRP A 172 -3.38 -7.80 -9.07
N ASP A 173 -4.06 -8.77 -9.69
CA ASP A 173 -3.90 -9.10 -11.10
C ASP A 173 -4.52 -8.02 -12.01
N LYS A 174 -5.68 -7.47 -11.62
CA LYS A 174 -6.25 -6.28 -12.29
C LYS A 174 -5.47 -5.00 -12.00
N ALA A 175 -4.91 -4.88 -10.79
CA ALA A 175 -4.14 -3.71 -10.36
C ALA A 175 -2.87 -3.48 -11.19
N PHE A 176 -2.11 -4.55 -11.47
CA PHE A 176 -0.80 -4.50 -12.13
C PHE A 176 -0.77 -5.04 -13.58
N GLY A 177 -1.93 -5.36 -14.15
CA GLY A 177 -2.09 -5.83 -15.53
C GLY A 177 -2.26 -7.34 -15.65
N THR A 178 -3.15 -7.76 -16.55
CA THR A 178 -3.50 -9.17 -16.79
C THR A 178 -2.48 -9.92 -17.65
N GLY A 179 -1.55 -9.18 -18.26
CA GLY A 179 -0.54 -9.70 -19.17
C GLY A 179 0.80 -9.96 -18.49
N VAL A 180 1.41 -11.11 -18.79
CA VAL A 180 2.80 -11.42 -18.45
C VAL A 180 3.54 -11.94 -19.67
N ILE A 181 4.87 -11.80 -19.69
CA ILE A 181 5.71 -12.36 -20.76
C ILE A 181 6.53 -13.58 -20.31
N GLY A 182 6.50 -13.96 -19.03
CA GLY A 182 6.97 -15.28 -18.58
C GLY A 182 8.44 -15.38 -18.17
N PHE A 183 8.89 -14.52 -17.28
CA PHE A 183 10.21 -14.64 -16.64
C PHE A 183 10.14 -14.25 -15.16
N LYS A 184 11.17 -14.61 -14.40
CA LYS A 184 11.40 -14.14 -13.04
C LYS A 184 12.71 -13.36 -13.00
N ALA A 185 12.71 -12.24 -12.29
CA ALA A 185 13.90 -11.47 -12.01
C ALA A 185 14.04 -11.25 -10.51
N GLU A 186 15.28 -11.09 -10.06
CA GLU A 186 15.62 -10.86 -8.66
C GLU A 186 16.58 -9.68 -8.55
N ASN A 187 16.51 -8.98 -7.43
CA ASN A 187 17.49 -7.95 -7.11
C ASN A 187 18.79 -8.60 -6.62
N LYS A 188 19.85 -8.47 -7.41
CA LYS A 188 21.22 -8.80 -6.98
C LYS A 188 21.96 -7.53 -6.60
N SER A 189 22.58 -7.55 -5.41
CA SER A 189 23.49 -6.49 -4.99
C SER A 189 24.85 -6.72 -5.63
N THR A 190 25.33 -5.72 -6.37
CA THR A 190 26.65 -5.74 -7.02
C THR A 190 27.49 -4.55 -6.55
N HIS A 191 28.78 -4.53 -6.88
CA HIS A 191 29.65 -3.37 -6.61
C HIS A 191 29.18 -2.08 -7.29
N GLN A 192 28.31 -2.16 -8.31
CA GLN A 192 27.75 -1.02 -9.04
C GLN A 192 26.32 -0.66 -8.59
N GLY A 193 25.83 -1.27 -7.51
CA GLY A 193 24.47 -1.07 -7.00
C GLY A 193 23.57 -2.29 -7.18
N ARG A 194 22.27 -2.10 -6.91
CA ARG A 194 21.25 -3.16 -7.10
C ARG A 194 20.91 -3.28 -8.58
N GLN A 195 20.92 -4.51 -9.09
CA GLN A 195 20.57 -4.84 -10.46
C GLN A 195 19.43 -5.86 -10.48
N LEU A 196 18.47 -5.65 -11.37
CA LEU A 196 17.33 -6.54 -11.56
C LEU A 196 17.72 -7.59 -12.60
N VAL A 197 18.11 -8.78 -12.14
CA VAL A 197 18.70 -9.84 -12.96
C VAL A 197 17.67 -10.90 -13.24
N VAL A 198 17.52 -11.29 -14.51
CA VAL A 198 16.67 -12.41 -14.90
C VAL A 198 17.27 -13.70 -14.36
N VAL A 199 16.52 -14.39 -13.50
CA VAL A 199 16.93 -15.66 -12.88
C VAL A 199 16.22 -16.87 -13.48
N THR A 200 15.08 -16.64 -14.14
CA THR A 200 14.33 -17.71 -14.80
C THR A 200 13.62 -17.14 -16.00
N VAL A 201 13.63 -17.87 -17.11
CA VAL A 201 12.76 -17.64 -18.26
C VAL A 201 11.93 -18.92 -18.42
N MET A 202 10.62 -18.77 -18.52
CA MET A 202 9.72 -19.92 -18.64
C MET A 202 9.79 -20.47 -20.07
N PRO A 203 9.89 -21.80 -20.25
CA PRO A 203 9.85 -22.40 -21.58
C PRO A 203 8.57 -22.05 -22.33
N ASN A 204 8.64 -21.94 -23.66
CA ASN A 204 7.55 -21.59 -24.56
C ASN A 204 6.86 -20.24 -24.25
N SER A 205 7.48 -19.38 -23.44
CA SER A 205 6.91 -18.08 -23.06
C SER A 205 7.20 -16.99 -24.11
N PRO A 206 6.40 -15.91 -24.13
CA PRO A 206 6.72 -14.75 -24.98
C PRO A 206 8.11 -14.16 -24.71
N ALA A 207 8.60 -14.21 -23.47
CA ALA A 207 9.93 -13.74 -23.10
C ALA A 207 11.04 -14.60 -23.73
N GLU A 208 10.88 -15.93 -23.71
CA GLU A 208 11.82 -16.85 -24.37
C GLU A 208 11.83 -16.64 -25.87
N GLN A 209 10.65 -16.56 -26.49
CA GLN A 209 10.50 -16.32 -27.93
C GLN A 209 11.08 -14.96 -28.37
N ALA A 210 11.00 -13.95 -27.51
CA ALA A 210 11.60 -12.65 -27.72
C ALA A 210 13.11 -12.59 -27.42
N GLY A 211 13.71 -13.72 -27.00
CA GLY A 211 15.15 -13.86 -26.81
C GLY A 211 15.68 -13.41 -25.45
N LEU A 212 14.82 -13.22 -24.46
CA LEU A 212 15.24 -12.97 -23.08
C LEU A 212 15.90 -14.24 -22.51
N THR A 213 17.02 -14.07 -21.81
CA THR A 213 17.74 -15.21 -21.20
C THR A 213 18.09 -14.96 -19.74
N VAL A 214 18.30 -16.05 -19.00
CA VAL A 214 18.84 -15.99 -17.64
C VAL A 214 20.18 -15.27 -17.64
N GLY A 215 20.37 -14.36 -16.69
CA GLY A 215 21.55 -13.51 -16.57
C GLY A 215 21.38 -12.12 -17.22
N ASP A 216 20.33 -11.88 -18.00
CA ASP A 216 20.02 -10.55 -18.52
C ASP A 216 19.75 -9.57 -17.37
N VAL A 217 20.34 -8.39 -17.43
CA VAL A 217 20.11 -7.30 -16.47
C VAL A 217 19.10 -6.34 -17.05
N ILE A 218 17.94 -6.20 -16.42
CA ILE A 218 16.88 -5.30 -16.90
C ILE A 218 17.22 -3.86 -16.51
N LEU A 219 17.20 -2.97 -17.49
CA LEU A 219 17.49 -1.55 -17.34
C LEU A 219 16.21 -0.70 -17.39
N SER A 220 15.27 -1.06 -18.26
CA SER A 220 14.00 -0.35 -18.41
C SER A 220 12.87 -1.27 -18.83
N CYS A 221 11.64 -0.83 -18.57
CA CYS A 221 10.41 -1.49 -18.96
C CYS A 221 9.37 -0.47 -19.39
N ASN A 222 8.79 -0.65 -20.58
CA ASN A 222 7.86 0.29 -21.22
C ASN A 222 8.36 1.74 -21.19
N GLY A 223 9.68 1.93 -21.38
CA GLY A 223 10.34 3.23 -21.38
C GLY A 223 10.67 3.81 -19.99
N LYS A 224 10.21 3.20 -18.89
CA LYS A 224 10.54 3.60 -17.52
C LYS A 224 11.78 2.86 -17.03
N SER A 225 12.64 3.51 -16.24
CA SER A 225 13.91 2.94 -15.75
C SER A 225 14.21 3.39 -14.32
N GLY A 226 15.35 2.96 -13.76
CA GLY A 226 15.80 3.41 -12.44
C GLY A 226 15.16 2.66 -11.26
N PHE A 227 14.67 1.44 -11.49
CA PHE A 227 13.95 0.65 -10.50
C PHE A 227 14.82 0.32 -9.28
N GLN A 228 14.46 0.88 -8.13
CA GLN A 228 15.10 0.60 -6.84
C GLN A 228 14.49 -0.62 -6.13
N THR A 229 13.30 -1.04 -6.57
CA THR A 229 12.55 -2.16 -5.99
C THR A 229 11.83 -2.97 -7.06
N MET A 230 11.41 -4.19 -6.68
CA MET A 230 10.60 -5.04 -7.54
C MET A 230 9.21 -4.43 -7.83
N GLY A 231 8.61 -3.69 -6.89
CA GLY A 231 7.31 -3.06 -7.08
C GLY A 231 7.31 -1.99 -8.17
N GLN A 232 8.33 -1.12 -8.19
CA GLN A 232 8.51 -0.10 -9.24
C GLN A 232 8.64 -0.74 -10.63
N PHE A 233 9.40 -1.83 -10.70
CA PHE A 233 9.54 -2.61 -11.91
C PHE A 233 8.20 -3.20 -12.37
N LEU A 234 7.41 -3.81 -11.47
CA LEU A 234 6.10 -4.38 -11.81
C LEU A 234 5.10 -3.32 -12.29
N LEU A 235 5.07 -2.15 -11.65
CA LEU A 235 4.25 -1.01 -12.07
C LEU A 235 4.66 -0.49 -13.45
N ALA A 236 5.96 -0.39 -13.71
CA ALA A 236 6.48 0.03 -15.00
C ALA A 236 6.17 -0.99 -16.11
N CYS A 237 6.21 -2.27 -15.78
CA CYS A 237 5.90 -3.38 -16.66
C CYS A 237 4.42 -3.74 -16.77
N LYS A 238 3.52 -2.88 -16.29
CA LYS A 238 2.09 -3.10 -16.45
C LYS A 238 1.76 -3.24 -17.94
N ALA A 239 1.19 -4.39 -18.29
CA ALA A 239 0.69 -4.70 -19.63
C ALA A 239 -0.60 -5.53 -19.50
N GLU A 240 -1.55 -5.29 -20.39
CA GLU A 240 -2.72 -6.15 -20.54
C GLU A 240 -2.43 -7.28 -21.54
N ARG A 241 -3.23 -8.35 -21.48
CA ARG A 241 -3.18 -9.41 -22.48
C ARG A 241 -3.28 -8.83 -23.89
N GLY A 242 -2.35 -9.24 -24.77
CA GLY A 242 -2.29 -8.77 -26.16
C GLY A 242 -1.54 -7.46 -26.36
N GLN A 243 -1.16 -6.75 -25.29
CA GLN A 243 -0.33 -5.55 -25.41
C GLN A 243 1.16 -5.91 -25.47
N PRO A 244 1.97 -5.11 -26.19
CA PRO A 244 3.41 -5.28 -26.20
C PRO A 244 4.01 -4.79 -24.88
N LEU A 245 4.94 -5.57 -24.33
CA LEU A 245 5.80 -5.20 -23.21
C LEU A 245 7.22 -5.09 -23.74
N ILE A 246 7.83 -3.91 -23.55
CA ILE A 246 9.15 -3.59 -24.09
C ILE A 246 10.13 -3.49 -22.94
N LEU A 247 11.14 -4.36 -22.92
CA LEU A 247 12.26 -4.31 -21.99
C LEU A 247 13.51 -3.80 -22.71
N GLN A 248 14.32 -3.00 -22.02
CA GLN A 248 15.73 -2.90 -22.36
C GLN A 248 16.53 -3.71 -21.35
N ALA A 249 17.31 -4.65 -21.86
CA ALA A 249 18.15 -5.53 -21.07
C ALA A 249 19.61 -5.43 -21.51
N LYS A 250 20.52 -5.68 -20.57
CA LYS A 250 21.96 -5.75 -20.79
C LYS A 250 22.44 -7.18 -20.57
N ARG A 251 23.13 -7.74 -21.56
CA ARG A 251 23.76 -9.06 -21.51
C ARG A 251 25.27 -8.90 -21.73
N GLY A 252 26.06 -9.07 -20.67
CA GLY A 252 27.46 -8.64 -20.70
C GLY A 252 27.50 -7.13 -20.98
N ASP A 253 28.19 -6.68 -22.03
CA ASP A 253 28.20 -5.27 -22.44
C ASP A 253 27.20 -4.90 -23.54
N LYS A 254 26.44 -5.87 -24.05
CA LYS A 254 25.49 -5.65 -25.13
C LYS A 254 24.14 -5.20 -24.59
N LEU A 255 23.66 -4.05 -25.06
CA LEU A 255 22.28 -3.60 -24.88
C LEU A 255 21.36 -4.26 -25.91
N THR A 256 20.23 -4.77 -25.45
CA THR A 256 19.23 -5.44 -26.28
C THR A 256 17.84 -4.95 -25.89
N THR A 257 17.03 -4.60 -26.88
CA THR A 257 15.61 -4.33 -26.69
C THR A 257 14.84 -5.62 -26.93
N ILE A 258 14.08 -6.05 -25.92
CA ILE A 258 13.21 -7.23 -25.98
C ILE A 258 11.77 -6.71 -26.06
N SER A 259 11.05 -7.09 -27.10
CA SER A 259 9.62 -6.77 -27.24
C SER A 259 8.84 -8.06 -27.32
N ALA A 260 7.91 -8.25 -26.39
CA ALA A 260 7.09 -9.46 -26.32
C ALA A 260 5.63 -9.10 -26.08
N THR A 261 4.72 -9.84 -26.70
CA THR A 261 3.27 -9.67 -26.49
C THR A 261 2.86 -10.37 -25.21
N ALA A 262 2.24 -9.64 -24.29
CA ALA A 262 1.83 -10.19 -23.00
C ALA A 262 0.67 -11.19 -23.15
N VAL A 263 0.76 -12.33 -22.45
CA VAL A 263 -0.26 -13.40 -22.43
C VAL A 263 -0.84 -13.54 -21.02
N SER A 264 -1.91 -14.34 -20.86
CA SER A 264 -2.45 -14.61 -19.53
C SER A 264 -1.44 -15.37 -18.67
N ARG A 265 -1.41 -15.11 -17.36
CA ARG A 265 -0.56 -15.82 -16.39
C ARG A 265 -0.74 -17.35 -16.44
N THR A 266 -1.96 -17.80 -16.73
CA THR A 266 -2.31 -19.23 -16.89
C THR A 266 -1.68 -19.87 -18.12
N ASP A 267 -1.35 -19.08 -19.15
CA ASP A 267 -0.86 -19.59 -20.43
C ASP A 267 0.65 -19.88 -20.38
N VAL A 268 1.37 -19.26 -19.43
CA VAL A 268 2.82 -19.43 -19.25
C VAL A 268 3.17 -20.53 -18.25
N GLN A 269 2.21 -21.02 -17.46
CA GLN A 269 2.42 -22.07 -16.45
C GLN A 269 2.17 -23.50 -16.96
N LYS A 270 1.82 -23.66 -18.25
CA LYS A 270 1.70 -24.96 -18.92
C LYS A 270 3.03 -25.39 -19.50
#